data_AF-A0A3D4EET4-F1
#
_entry.id   AF-A0A3D4EET4-F1
#
_cell.length_a   1.000
_cell.length_b   1.000
_cell.length_c   1.000
_cell.angle_alpha   90.00
_cell.angle_beta   90.00
_cell.angle_gamma   90.00
#
_symmetry.space_group_name_H-M   'P 1'
#
loop_
_entity.id
_entity.type
_entity.pdbx_description
1 polymer ?
#
loop_
_entity_poly.entity_id
_entity_poly.type
_entity_poly.pdbx_seq_one_letter_code
_entity_poly.pdbx_strand_id
1 'polypeptide(L)'
;MSYTETLIWRLDSSAHGAKFEADLEKGADFVRSLGLKSEGSGWCEADLSAPDCDKMLDQIGRFCKQSGMKAKGHYIRKYRAADSEWYRLKFDVFRDHETSDTFETVKNARGKDMELEKVRAYTLTGGFKESLSQHCVPASFMDACIANNFNDLRFCWLRDVGRYAGTQYFAVLPEKRVEQVMGDFNYGWKSSSSALMKLNPMYKTMVKLGGKLPKLAEVFGGLTISLPNSYLRADLPNANFAYAYVSQHFLLKNDLLIRKEAAEKLIACGVLHEDQLEPVCVCDTPISGYTVKKTAEKPFPTDAALAERMNEYKAYISKDHPPRKISEKEAVKLLKLVKTERAEDFEKPLPKKRRDELIYTEFAPLIPYYSVCGSGYLCDEYRLLDISEAKEETARLNELGIEGTAVVECGDTDMVLLTPNGKVVQIEHDEPEIINSWDSLAAFFVYAMK
;
A
#
# COMPACT_ATOMS: atom_id res chain seq x y z
N MET A 1 -27.47 -5.94 -12.82
CA MET A 1 -26.09 -5.79 -12.31
C MET A 1 -26.17 -5.02 -11.01
N SER A 2 -25.66 -5.60 -9.92
CA SER A 2 -25.71 -4.98 -8.60
C SER A 2 -24.42 -4.22 -8.33
N TYR A 3 -24.53 -2.94 -7.97
CA TYR A 3 -23.40 -2.06 -7.69
C TYR A 3 -23.48 -1.54 -6.25
N THR A 4 -22.34 -1.13 -5.74
CA THR A 4 -22.26 -0.16 -4.64
C THR A 4 -21.68 1.14 -5.17
N GLU A 5 -22.19 2.26 -4.68
CA GLU A 5 -21.81 3.60 -5.11
C GLU A 5 -21.45 4.41 -3.87
N THR A 6 -20.21 4.91 -3.81
CA THR A 6 -19.69 5.71 -2.70
C THR A 6 -19.27 7.07 -3.21
N LEU A 7 -19.46 8.11 -2.40
CA LEU A 7 -19.00 9.46 -2.67
C LEU A 7 -18.12 9.96 -1.52
N ILE A 8 -16.86 10.25 -1.81
CA ILE A 8 -15.95 10.95 -0.90
C ILE A 8 -15.90 12.41 -1.34
N TRP A 9 -16.27 13.36 -0.49
CA TRP A 9 -16.45 14.74 -0.94
C TRP A 9 -16.20 15.79 0.13
N ARG A 10 -16.07 17.04 -0.33
CA ARG A 10 -15.86 18.22 0.50
C ARG A 10 -16.48 19.48 -0.12
N LEU A 11 -16.59 20.52 0.70
CA LEU A 11 -16.97 21.87 0.29
C LEU A 11 -15.74 22.78 0.21
N ASP A 12 -15.54 23.42 -0.93
CA ASP A 12 -14.47 24.40 -1.13
C ASP A 12 -15.05 25.82 -1.09
N SER A 13 -14.48 26.69 -0.25
CA SER A 13 -14.67 28.14 -0.33
C SER A 13 -13.62 28.77 -1.24
N SER A 14 -14.02 29.80 -1.99
CA SER A 14 -13.11 30.69 -2.73
C SER A 14 -12.74 31.95 -1.95
N ALA A 15 -13.15 32.06 -0.68
CA ALA A 15 -12.82 33.19 0.18
C ALA A 15 -11.41 33.05 0.78
N HIS A 16 -10.92 34.15 1.36
CA HIS A 16 -9.62 34.22 2.04
C HIS A 16 -9.79 34.94 3.39
N GLY A 17 -8.86 34.71 4.33
CA GLY A 17 -8.87 35.34 5.65
C GLY A 17 -10.06 34.93 6.52
N ALA A 18 -10.58 35.82 7.37
CA ALA A 18 -11.65 35.51 8.32
C ALA A 18 -12.94 34.94 7.67
N LYS A 19 -13.21 35.31 6.41
CA LYS A 19 -14.36 34.77 5.66
C LYS A 19 -14.16 33.29 5.27
N PHE A 20 -12.92 32.87 5.03
CA PHE A 20 -12.59 31.48 4.74
C PHE A 20 -12.88 30.59 5.95
N GLU A 21 -12.44 31.00 7.15
CA GLU A 21 -12.71 30.27 8.40
C GLU A 21 -14.20 30.15 8.69
N ALA A 22 -14.96 31.26 8.52
CA ALA A 22 -16.41 31.24 8.69
C ALA A 22 -17.12 30.33 7.67
N ASP A 23 -16.64 30.28 6.42
CA ASP A 23 -17.18 29.37 5.40
C ASP A 23 -16.85 27.90 5.72
N LEU A 24 -15.67 27.61 6.31
CA LEU A 24 -15.30 26.26 6.75
C LEU A 24 -16.21 25.76 7.87
N GLU A 25 -16.43 26.57 8.91
CA GLU A 25 -17.31 26.23 10.04
C GLU A 25 -18.75 26.00 9.57
N LYS A 26 -19.26 26.92 8.73
CA LYS A 26 -20.59 26.80 8.12
C LYS A 26 -20.71 25.54 7.24
N GLY A 27 -19.64 25.18 6.53
CA GLY A 27 -19.57 23.96 5.73
C GLY A 27 -19.64 22.70 6.61
N ALA A 28 -18.87 22.68 7.69
CA ALA A 28 -18.84 21.57 8.65
C ALA A 28 -20.21 21.38 9.33
N ASP A 29 -20.85 22.46 9.77
CA ASP A 29 -22.20 22.42 10.36
C ASP A 29 -23.23 21.87 9.38
N PHE A 30 -23.16 22.28 8.11
CA PHE A 30 -24.03 21.75 7.08
C PHE A 30 -23.82 20.25 6.87
N VAL A 31 -22.57 19.77 6.77
CA VAL A 31 -22.27 18.33 6.63
C VAL A 31 -22.82 17.54 7.82
N ARG A 32 -22.63 18.04 9.06
CA ARG A 32 -23.21 17.42 10.27
C ARG A 32 -24.74 17.38 10.20
N SER A 33 -25.39 18.40 9.65
CA SER A 33 -26.86 18.43 9.48
C SER A 33 -27.40 17.38 8.49
N LEU A 34 -26.55 16.86 7.60
CA LEU A 34 -26.88 15.73 6.71
C LEU A 34 -26.73 14.37 7.42
N GLY A 35 -26.29 14.33 8.67
CA GLY A 35 -26.03 13.10 9.42
C GLY A 35 -24.74 12.39 9.02
N LEU A 36 -23.86 13.06 8.26
CA LEU A 36 -22.58 12.50 7.83
C LEU A 36 -21.48 12.82 8.85
N LYS A 37 -20.60 11.85 9.11
CA LYS A 37 -19.35 12.10 9.82
C LYS A 37 -18.40 12.87 8.90
N SER A 38 -17.70 13.85 9.46
CA SER A 38 -16.67 14.60 8.74
C SER A 38 -15.35 14.52 9.50
N GLU A 39 -14.28 14.23 8.77
CA GLU A 39 -12.91 14.25 9.30
C GLU A 39 -12.24 15.58 8.99
N GLY A 40 -11.73 16.25 10.03
CA GLY A 40 -10.89 17.45 9.91
C GLY A 40 -11.36 18.46 8.86
N SER A 41 -10.53 18.68 7.83
CA SER A 41 -10.66 19.66 6.72
C SER A 41 -11.91 19.57 5.83
N GLY A 42 -13.01 18.96 6.29
CA GLY A 42 -14.32 18.98 5.63
C GLY A 42 -14.52 17.86 4.62
N TRP A 43 -13.73 16.79 4.69
CA TRP A 43 -13.99 15.57 3.92
C TRP A 43 -15.09 14.74 4.62
N CYS A 44 -15.95 14.13 3.81
CA CYS A 44 -16.98 13.22 4.27
C CYS A 44 -17.24 12.14 3.21
N GLU A 45 -17.64 10.97 3.69
CA GLU A 45 -18.01 9.83 2.86
C GLU A 45 -19.52 9.60 2.93
N ALA A 46 -20.15 9.30 1.79
CA ALA A 46 -21.56 8.99 1.71
C ALA A 46 -21.80 7.72 0.87
N ASP A 47 -22.60 6.81 1.42
CA ASP A 47 -23.15 5.68 0.69
C ASP A 47 -24.33 6.15 -0.18
N LEU A 48 -24.14 6.11 -1.50
CA LEU A 48 -25.12 6.56 -2.46
C LEU A 48 -26.20 5.51 -2.77
N SER A 49 -26.09 4.31 -2.17
CA SER A 49 -27.14 3.29 -2.23
C SER A 49 -28.22 3.48 -1.16
N ALA A 50 -28.00 4.39 -0.20
CA ALA A 50 -28.97 4.71 0.84
C ALA A 50 -30.28 5.32 0.26
N PRO A 51 -31.47 5.00 0.83
CA PRO A 51 -32.76 5.45 0.30
C PRO A 51 -32.90 6.98 0.16
N ASP A 52 -32.29 7.74 1.08
CA ASP A 52 -32.41 9.20 1.15
C ASP A 52 -31.29 9.95 0.40
N CYS A 53 -30.45 9.25 -0.39
CA CYS A 53 -29.30 9.86 -1.03
C CYS A 53 -29.68 11.02 -1.97
N ASP A 54 -30.80 10.93 -2.70
CA ASP A 54 -31.20 11.97 -3.66
C ASP A 54 -31.62 13.26 -2.95
N LYS A 55 -32.26 13.13 -1.79
CA LYS A 55 -32.61 14.26 -0.92
C LYS A 55 -31.35 14.94 -0.39
N MET A 56 -30.37 14.14 0.05
CA MET A 56 -29.06 14.65 0.49
C MET A 56 -28.35 15.42 -0.65
N LEU A 57 -28.28 14.85 -1.86
CA LEU A 57 -27.67 15.50 -3.02
C LEU A 57 -28.38 16.81 -3.39
N ASP A 58 -29.71 16.86 -3.29
CA ASP A 58 -30.49 18.08 -3.48
C ASP A 58 -30.18 19.15 -2.43
N GLN A 59 -30.02 18.77 -1.17
CA GLN A 59 -29.64 19.68 -0.09
C GLN A 59 -28.25 20.27 -0.34
N ILE A 60 -27.28 19.44 -0.75
CA ILE A 60 -25.93 19.89 -1.12
C ILE A 60 -26.00 20.91 -2.25
N GLY A 61 -26.73 20.58 -3.33
CA GLY A 61 -26.90 21.48 -4.47
C GLY A 61 -27.54 22.83 -4.12
N ARG A 62 -28.54 22.84 -3.20
CA ARG A 62 -29.16 24.08 -2.70
C ARG A 62 -28.19 24.89 -1.85
N PHE A 63 -27.47 24.23 -0.94
CA PHE A 63 -26.51 24.89 -0.07
C PHE A 63 -25.39 25.57 -0.87
N CYS A 64 -24.81 24.88 -1.86
CA CYS A 64 -23.79 25.47 -2.74
C CYS A 64 -24.31 26.70 -3.50
N LYS A 65 -25.56 26.66 -3.98
CA LYS A 65 -26.19 27.81 -4.67
C LYS A 65 -26.40 29.01 -3.74
N GLN A 66 -26.77 28.78 -2.49
CA GLN A 66 -27.04 29.84 -1.51
C GLN A 66 -25.76 30.44 -0.91
N SER A 67 -24.75 29.61 -0.65
CA SER A 67 -23.50 30.01 -0.01
C SER A 67 -22.45 30.54 -0.99
N GLY A 68 -22.50 30.10 -2.26
CA GLY A 68 -21.44 30.34 -3.24
C GLY A 68 -20.24 29.38 -3.13
N MET A 69 -20.24 28.47 -2.14
CA MET A 69 -19.24 27.41 -2.02
C MET A 69 -19.41 26.35 -3.12
N LYS A 70 -18.34 25.59 -3.40
CA LYS A 70 -18.34 24.55 -4.44
C LYS A 70 -18.13 23.17 -3.85
N ALA A 71 -19.02 22.23 -4.16
CA ALA A 71 -18.81 20.83 -3.82
C ALA A 71 -17.79 20.19 -4.79
N LYS A 72 -16.82 19.47 -4.24
CA LYS A 72 -15.90 18.62 -4.99
C LYS A 72 -15.91 17.21 -4.41
N GLY A 73 -15.84 16.20 -5.27
CA GLY A 73 -15.91 14.83 -4.81
C GLY A 73 -15.16 13.83 -5.67
N HIS A 74 -15.07 12.63 -5.14
CA HIS A 74 -14.59 11.41 -5.76
C HIS A 74 -15.72 10.39 -5.66
N TYR A 75 -16.30 10.09 -6.81
CA TYR A 75 -17.32 9.06 -6.95
C TYR A 75 -16.67 7.72 -7.26
N ILE A 76 -17.05 6.69 -6.52
CA ILE A 76 -16.54 5.33 -6.66
C ILE A 76 -17.72 4.40 -6.88
N ARG A 77 -17.72 3.67 -8.00
CA ARG A 77 -18.66 2.56 -8.25
C ARG A 77 -17.90 1.25 -8.14
N LYS A 78 -18.44 0.27 -7.42
CA LYS A 78 -17.88 -1.09 -7.33
C LYS A 78 -18.93 -2.14 -7.65
N TYR A 79 -18.53 -3.24 -8.28
CA TYR A 79 -19.39 -4.43 -8.39
C TYR A 79 -19.48 -5.15 -7.06
N ARG A 80 -20.58 -5.84 -6.81
CA ARG A 80 -20.69 -6.77 -5.67
C ARG A 80 -19.93 -8.06 -5.99
N ALA A 81 -19.06 -8.48 -5.07
CA ALA A 81 -18.19 -9.66 -5.27
C ALA A 81 -18.96 -10.96 -5.51
N ALA A 82 -20.14 -11.13 -4.88
CA ALA A 82 -20.95 -12.34 -5.00
C ALA A 82 -21.33 -12.69 -6.46
N ASP A 83 -21.43 -11.68 -7.33
CA ASP A 83 -21.91 -11.82 -8.71
C ASP A 83 -20.78 -11.94 -9.74
N SER A 84 -19.51 -11.90 -9.31
CA SER A 84 -18.36 -11.84 -10.22
C SER A 84 -17.81 -13.24 -10.56
N GLU A 85 -17.79 -13.57 -11.85
CA GLU A 85 -17.12 -14.76 -12.40
C GLU A 85 -15.58 -14.58 -12.46
N TRP A 86 -15.13 -13.33 -12.54
CA TRP A 86 -13.73 -12.93 -12.65
C TRP A 86 -13.42 -11.83 -11.63
N TYR A 87 -12.17 -11.81 -11.18
CA TYR A 87 -11.62 -10.80 -10.31
C TYR A 87 -10.35 -10.21 -10.93
N ARG A 88 -10.10 -8.94 -10.68
CA ARG A 88 -8.78 -8.33 -10.86
C ARG A 88 -7.96 -8.62 -9.61
N LEU A 89 -6.76 -9.12 -9.80
CA LEU A 89 -5.76 -9.23 -8.74
C LEU A 89 -5.14 -7.86 -8.47
N LYS A 90 -5.31 -7.39 -7.24
CA LYS A 90 -4.60 -6.25 -6.66
C LYS A 90 -3.35 -6.80 -5.99
N PHE A 91 -2.28 -6.97 -6.76
CA PHE A 91 -0.98 -7.25 -6.19
C PHE A 91 -0.41 -5.97 -5.57
N ASP A 92 -0.90 -5.64 -4.39
CA ASP A 92 -0.26 -4.69 -3.49
C ASP A 92 0.84 -5.45 -2.71
N VAL A 93 1.76 -6.09 -3.44
CA VAL A 93 2.87 -6.92 -2.89
C VAL A 93 3.80 -6.12 -1.96
N PHE A 94 3.49 -4.84 -1.72
CA PHE A 94 4.32 -3.91 -1.00
C PHE A 94 3.55 -3.01 -0.01
N ARG A 95 2.26 -3.27 0.25
CA ARG A 95 1.51 -2.44 1.22
C ARG A 95 1.97 -2.66 2.66
N ASP A 96 2.47 -3.84 3.00
CA ASP A 96 2.83 -4.20 4.38
C ASP A 96 4.32 -4.58 4.55
N HIS A 97 5.18 -4.10 3.64
CA HIS A 97 6.62 -4.36 3.70
C HIS A 97 7.41 -3.11 4.09
N GLU A 98 7.05 -2.53 5.24
CA GLU A 98 7.69 -1.35 5.86
C GLU A 98 9.05 -1.66 6.52
N THR A 99 9.85 -2.55 5.95
CA THR A 99 11.27 -2.64 6.32
C THR A 99 12.08 -2.03 5.18
N SER A 100 12.91 -1.00 5.42
CA SER A 100 13.67 -0.36 4.32
C SER A 100 14.70 -1.26 3.62
N ASP A 101 14.73 -2.54 4.00
CA ASP A 101 15.42 -3.61 3.29
C ASP A 101 14.68 -4.10 2.05
N THR A 102 13.44 -3.67 1.83
CA THR A 102 12.66 -3.91 0.61
C THR A 102 12.83 -2.82 -0.42
N PHE A 103 13.58 -1.74 -0.15
CA PHE A 103 13.81 -0.61 -1.04
C PHE A 103 15.29 -0.47 -1.45
N GLU A 104 15.54 0.09 -2.63
CA GLU A 104 16.85 0.42 -3.19
C GLU A 104 16.79 1.81 -3.82
N THR A 105 17.82 2.62 -3.56
CA THR A 105 17.96 3.93 -4.18
C THR A 105 18.47 3.78 -5.61
N VAL A 106 17.67 4.20 -6.59
CA VAL A 106 18.04 4.23 -8.00
C VAL A 106 18.05 5.64 -8.56
N LYS A 107 18.85 5.88 -9.60
CA LYS A 107 18.85 7.13 -10.35
C LYS A 107 17.71 7.11 -11.38
N ASN A 108 16.83 8.11 -11.34
CA ASN A 108 15.79 8.28 -12.36
C ASN A 108 16.40 8.74 -13.71
N ALA A 109 15.57 8.86 -14.76
CA ALA A 109 16.00 9.27 -16.10
C ALA A 109 16.67 10.68 -16.17
N ARG A 110 16.58 11.46 -15.09
CA ARG A 110 17.20 12.78 -14.94
C ARG A 110 18.41 12.76 -13.98
N GLY A 111 18.84 11.60 -13.53
CA GLY A 111 19.97 11.43 -12.61
C GLY A 111 19.67 11.78 -11.15
N LYS A 112 18.40 11.93 -10.76
CA LYS A 112 18.00 12.19 -9.36
C LYS A 112 17.78 10.86 -8.63
N ASP A 113 18.22 10.78 -7.38
CA ASP A 113 17.93 9.65 -6.50
C ASP A 113 16.44 9.51 -6.25
N MET A 114 15.98 8.26 -6.28
CA MET A 114 14.61 7.86 -6.00
C MET A 114 14.67 6.49 -5.31
N GLU A 115 13.99 6.37 -4.18
CA GLU A 115 13.82 5.09 -3.50
C GLU A 115 12.68 4.32 -4.16
N LEU A 116 12.96 3.09 -4.57
CA LEU A 116 11.98 2.17 -5.11
C LEU A 116 12.10 0.85 -4.37
N GLU A 117 11.01 0.10 -4.25
CA GLU A 117 11.10 -1.29 -3.81
C GLU A 117 12.14 -2.03 -4.68
N LYS A 118 13.03 -2.81 -4.08
CA LYS A 118 14.09 -3.58 -4.74
C LYS A 118 13.59 -4.33 -5.97
N VAL A 119 12.44 -5.00 -5.85
CA VAL A 119 11.79 -5.69 -6.97
C VAL A 119 11.51 -4.72 -8.13
N ARG A 120 10.99 -3.52 -7.85
CA ARG A 120 10.80 -2.45 -8.86
C ARG A 120 12.13 -1.90 -9.37
N ALA A 121 13.14 -1.71 -8.51
CA ALA A 121 14.49 -1.29 -8.90
C ALA A 121 15.13 -2.26 -9.91
N TYR A 122 15.00 -3.57 -9.68
CA TYR A 122 15.51 -4.62 -10.58
C TYR A 122 14.80 -4.64 -11.94
N THR A 123 13.51 -4.29 -12.02
CA THR A 123 12.82 -4.19 -13.33
C THR A 123 13.35 -3.05 -14.21
N LEU A 124 13.89 -1.98 -13.61
CA LEU A 124 14.34 -0.79 -14.35
C LEU A 124 15.76 -0.91 -14.90
N THR A 125 16.61 -1.70 -14.25
CA THR A 125 18.05 -1.78 -14.56
C THR A 125 18.43 -2.86 -15.59
N GLY A 126 17.51 -3.77 -15.94
CA GLY A 126 17.81 -4.96 -16.75
C GLY A 126 16.93 -5.17 -17.99
N GLY A 127 16.81 -4.18 -18.89
CA GLY A 127 16.25 -4.35 -20.24
C GLY A 127 14.76 -4.70 -20.36
N PHE A 128 14.13 -5.18 -19.29
CA PHE A 128 12.69 -5.43 -19.14
C PHE A 128 11.93 -4.13 -18.84
N LYS A 129 12.14 -3.12 -19.70
CA LYS A 129 11.62 -1.75 -19.50
C LYS A 129 10.13 -1.57 -19.77
N GLU A 130 9.35 -2.62 -20.03
CA GLU A 130 7.98 -2.44 -20.50
C GLU A 130 6.94 -3.22 -19.68
N SER A 131 6.17 -2.47 -18.88
CA SER A 131 4.79 -2.77 -18.44
C SER A 131 4.51 -3.96 -17.51
N LEU A 132 5.49 -4.81 -17.17
CA LEU A 132 5.27 -5.93 -16.22
C LEU A 132 5.32 -5.52 -14.74
N SER A 133 5.55 -4.24 -14.45
CA SER A 133 5.89 -3.69 -13.14
C SER A 133 4.84 -3.80 -12.03
N GLN A 134 3.74 -4.53 -12.22
CA GLN A 134 2.62 -4.54 -11.26
C GLN A 134 2.09 -5.93 -10.86
N HIS A 135 2.62 -7.03 -11.42
CA HIS A 135 2.17 -8.39 -11.05
C HIS A 135 3.36 -9.29 -10.74
N CYS A 136 4.10 -8.88 -9.71
CA CYS A 136 5.14 -9.72 -9.12
C CYS A 136 4.47 -10.61 -8.08
N VAL A 137 4.81 -11.89 -8.04
CA VAL A 137 4.29 -12.83 -7.04
C VAL A 137 5.43 -13.56 -6.35
N PRO A 138 5.29 -13.93 -5.06
CA PRO A 138 6.29 -14.73 -4.37
C PRO A 138 6.37 -16.14 -4.95
N ALA A 139 7.49 -16.82 -4.70
CA ALA A 139 7.70 -18.23 -5.09
C ALA A 139 6.55 -19.14 -4.62
N SER A 140 6.02 -18.92 -3.42
CA SER A 140 4.89 -19.68 -2.87
C SER A 140 3.63 -19.63 -3.74
N PHE A 141 3.34 -18.47 -4.35
CA PHE A 141 2.22 -18.32 -5.29
C PHE A 141 2.47 -19.14 -6.56
N MET A 142 3.69 -19.09 -7.12
CA MET A 142 4.07 -19.89 -8.28
C MET A 142 3.93 -21.39 -7.98
N ASP A 143 4.45 -21.84 -6.83
CA ASP A 143 4.39 -23.24 -6.41
C ASP A 143 2.95 -23.71 -6.24
N ALA A 144 2.08 -22.90 -5.63
CA ALA A 144 0.66 -23.17 -5.52
C ALA A 144 -0.04 -23.26 -6.88
N CYS A 145 0.29 -22.37 -7.83
CA CYS A 145 -0.24 -22.43 -9.19
C CYS A 145 0.17 -23.71 -9.92
N ILE A 146 1.43 -24.13 -9.79
CA ILE A 146 1.94 -25.38 -10.37
C ILE A 146 1.24 -26.58 -9.74
N ALA A 147 1.12 -26.61 -8.40
CA ALA A 147 0.45 -27.69 -7.67
C ALA A 147 -1.03 -27.85 -8.05
N ASN A 148 -1.70 -26.74 -8.41
CA ASN A 148 -3.09 -26.73 -8.85
C ASN A 148 -3.28 -26.89 -10.37
N ASN A 149 -2.21 -27.16 -11.12
CA ASN A 149 -2.20 -27.33 -12.58
C ASN A 149 -2.70 -26.09 -13.36
N PHE A 150 -2.41 -24.89 -12.87
CA PHE A 150 -2.70 -23.64 -13.59
C PHE A 150 -1.65 -23.36 -14.68
N ASN A 151 -1.76 -24.12 -15.77
CA ASN A 151 -0.79 -24.12 -16.88
C ASN A 151 -0.93 -22.91 -17.82
N ASP A 152 -1.95 -22.09 -17.64
CA ASP A 152 -2.22 -20.86 -18.40
C ASP A 152 -1.44 -19.64 -17.89
N LEU A 153 -0.53 -19.86 -16.93
CA LEU A 153 0.44 -18.90 -16.45
C LEU A 153 1.88 -19.38 -16.72
N ARG A 154 2.71 -18.44 -17.17
CA ARG A 154 4.17 -18.60 -17.17
C ARG A 154 4.76 -17.66 -16.13
N PHE A 155 5.89 -18.04 -15.59
CA PHE A 155 6.60 -17.27 -14.57
C PHE A 155 7.99 -16.92 -15.10
N CYS A 156 8.40 -15.69 -14.85
CA CYS A 156 9.75 -15.22 -15.15
C CYS A 156 10.39 -14.77 -13.84
N TRP A 157 11.44 -15.46 -13.41
CA TRP A 157 12.16 -15.08 -12.20
C TRP A 157 12.75 -13.67 -12.35
N LEU A 158 12.40 -12.80 -11.40
CA LEU A 158 12.99 -11.49 -11.26
C LEU A 158 14.27 -11.65 -10.44
N ARG A 159 15.40 -11.71 -11.14
CA ARG A 159 16.69 -12.05 -10.57
C ARG A 159 17.02 -11.18 -9.34
N ASP A 160 16.94 -11.78 -8.16
CA ASP A 160 17.51 -11.23 -6.93
C ASP A 160 18.94 -11.77 -6.79
N VAL A 161 19.92 -10.89 -7.01
CA VAL A 161 21.35 -11.23 -6.87
C VAL A 161 21.87 -11.01 -5.45
N GLY A 162 20.98 -10.84 -4.48
CA GLY A 162 21.32 -10.73 -3.07
C GLY A 162 22.11 -11.95 -2.58
N ARG A 163 23.10 -11.69 -1.71
CA ARG A 163 23.89 -12.72 -1.02
C ARG A 163 23.08 -13.51 0.01
N TYR A 164 21.92 -13.02 0.41
CA TYR A 164 21.17 -13.52 1.55
C TYR A 164 19.88 -14.21 1.13
N ALA A 165 19.40 -15.12 1.98
CA ALA A 165 18.08 -15.70 1.83
C ALA A 165 17.01 -14.61 1.90
N GLY A 166 16.21 -14.51 0.83
CA GLY A 166 15.11 -13.57 0.71
C GLY A 166 13.98 -14.15 -0.13
N THR A 167 12.79 -13.57 0.00
CA THR A 167 11.63 -13.95 -0.81
C THR A 167 11.94 -13.73 -2.29
N GLN A 168 11.80 -14.79 -3.07
CA GLN A 168 12.02 -14.75 -4.51
C GLN A 168 10.75 -14.34 -5.22
N TYR A 169 10.87 -13.42 -6.19
CA TYR A 169 9.74 -12.85 -6.90
C TYR A 169 9.75 -13.24 -8.38
N PHE A 170 8.55 -13.39 -8.92
CA PHE A 170 8.31 -13.78 -10.31
C PHE A 170 7.34 -12.81 -10.96
N ALA A 171 7.65 -12.38 -12.18
CA ALA A 171 6.65 -11.76 -13.03
C ALA A 171 5.69 -12.84 -13.54
N VAL A 172 4.39 -12.58 -13.44
CA VAL A 172 3.34 -13.45 -13.96
C VAL A 172 3.02 -13.09 -15.40
N LEU A 173 3.02 -14.10 -16.27
CA LEU A 173 2.83 -13.97 -17.71
C LEU A 173 1.70 -14.91 -18.18
N PRO A 174 0.43 -14.47 -18.17
CA PRO A 174 -0.67 -15.28 -18.68
C PRO A 174 -0.57 -15.48 -20.18
N GLU A 175 -1.04 -16.63 -20.66
CA GLU A 175 -1.02 -16.96 -22.10
C GLU A 175 -2.05 -16.19 -22.91
N LYS A 176 -3.10 -15.69 -22.27
CA LYS A 176 -4.25 -15.06 -22.93
C LYS A 176 -4.40 -13.61 -22.50
N ARG A 177 -4.66 -12.74 -23.49
CA ARG A 177 -4.97 -11.32 -23.31
C ARG A 177 -6.44 -11.07 -23.62
N VAL A 178 -7.03 -10.10 -22.93
CA VAL A 178 -8.43 -9.69 -23.08
C VAL A 178 -8.50 -8.19 -23.33
N GLU A 179 -9.46 -7.81 -24.17
CA GLU A 179 -9.75 -6.40 -24.40
C GLU A 179 -10.54 -5.84 -23.21
N GLN A 180 -10.08 -4.71 -22.67
CA GLN A 180 -10.79 -4.00 -21.62
C GLN A 180 -11.84 -3.06 -22.23
N VAL A 181 -13.08 -3.15 -21.75
CA VAL A 181 -14.19 -2.28 -22.19
C VAL A 181 -14.17 -0.95 -21.45
N MET A 182 -13.69 -0.95 -20.19
CA MET A 182 -13.48 0.26 -19.39
C MET A 182 -12.45 -0.01 -18.28
N GLY A 183 -11.58 0.99 -18.06
CA GLY A 183 -10.63 1.05 -16.96
C GLY A 183 -10.66 2.41 -16.28
N ASP A 184 -10.04 2.49 -15.11
CA ASP A 184 -9.98 3.63 -14.20
C ASP A 184 -9.47 4.92 -14.90
N PHE A 185 -10.41 5.72 -15.41
CA PHE A 185 -10.14 7.07 -15.90
C PHE A 185 -10.57 8.06 -14.85
N ASN A 186 -9.58 8.73 -14.25
CA ASN A 186 -9.77 10.00 -13.56
C ASN A 186 -10.33 11.03 -14.55
N TYR A 187 -11.64 10.99 -14.79
CA TYR A 187 -12.33 12.10 -15.43
C TYR A 187 -12.32 13.25 -14.44
N GLY A 188 -11.32 14.14 -14.57
CA GLY A 188 -11.33 15.40 -13.86
C GLY A 188 -12.35 16.31 -14.53
N TRP A 189 -13.58 16.32 -14.03
CA TRP A 189 -14.56 17.30 -14.48
C TRP A 189 -14.40 18.59 -13.69
N LYS A 190 -14.38 19.74 -14.37
CA LYS A 190 -14.50 21.07 -13.78
C LYS A 190 -15.48 21.85 -14.63
N SER A 191 -16.64 22.19 -14.09
CA SER A 191 -17.55 23.09 -14.81
C SER A 191 -17.32 24.53 -14.37
N SER A 192 -17.18 25.40 -15.36
CA SER A 192 -17.21 26.85 -15.18
C SER A 192 -18.64 27.40 -15.11
N SER A 193 -19.66 26.63 -15.52
CA SER A 193 -21.08 27.06 -15.54
C SER A 193 -22.07 25.90 -15.66
N SER A 194 -23.12 25.90 -14.84
CA SER A 194 -24.22 24.92 -14.88
C SER A 194 -25.03 24.99 -16.19
N ALA A 195 -25.11 26.15 -16.84
CA ALA A 195 -25.87 26.34 -18.07
C ALA A 195 -25.22 25.66 -19.29
N LEU A 196 -23.88 25.56 -19.32
CA LEU A 196 -23.13 24.93 -20.41
C LEU A 196 -22.79 23.46 -20.14
N MET A 197 -23.07 22.97 -18.93
CA MET A 197 -22.75 21.61 -18.50
C MET A 197 -23.39 20.55 -19.39
N LYS A 198 -24.67 20.69 -19.75
CA LYS A 198 -25.41 19.69 -20.54
C LYS A 198 -24.90 19.56 -21.97
N LEU A 199 -24.13 20.54 -22.45
CA LEU A 199 -23.48 20.53 -23.75
C LEU A 199 -22.12 19.81 -23.72
N ASN A 200 -21.55 19.59 -22.53
CA ASN A 200 -20.26 18.93 -22.38
C ASN A 200 -20.35 17.44 -22.76
N PRO A 201 -19.49 16.92 -23.66
CA PRO A 201 -19.44 15.50 -23.99
C PRO A 201 -19.34 14.59 -22.77
N MET A 202 -18.64 15.03 -21.72
CA MET A 202 -18.50 14.28 -20.48
C MET A 202 -19.82 14.09 -19.74
N TYR A 203 -20.65 15.13 -19.70
CA TYR A 203 -21.98 15.02 -19.10
C TYR A 203 -22.83 13.98 -19.85
N LYS A 204 -22.78 13.96 -21.18
CA LYS A 204 -23.47 12.95 -21.99
C LYS A 204 -22.95 11.54 -21.69
N THR A 205 -21.65 11.37 -21.47
CA THR A 205 -21.06 10.10 -21.02
C THR A 205 -21.60 9.71 -19.65
N MET A 206 -21.54 10.60 -18.65
CA MET A 206 -22.07 10.35 -17.30
C MET A 206 -23.56 9.95 -17.30
N VAL A 207 -24.38 10.60 -18.16
CA VAL A 207 -25.79 10.23 -18.37
C VAL A 207 -25.93 8.79 -18.90
N LYS A 208 -25.10 8.41 -19.89
CA LYS A 208 -25.11 7.05 -20.44
C LYS A 208 -24.64 5.99 -19.45
N LEU A 209 -23.67 6.33 -18.59
CA LEU A 209 -23.14 5.44 -17.55
C LEU A 209 -24.19 5.14 -16.44
N GLY A 210 -25.24 5.96 -16.32
CA GLY A 210 -26.34 5.71 -15.37
C GLY A 210 -25.92 5.77 -13.90
N GLY A 211 -26.72 5.18 -13.01
CA GLY A 211 -26.53 5.25 -11.55
C GLY A 211 -26.72 6.68 -11.01
N LYS A 212 -25.97 7.07 -9.99
CA LYS A 212 -26.04 8.43 -9.40
C LYS A 212 -25.16 9.47 -10.09
N LEU A 213 -24.33 9.05 -11.05
CA LEU A 213 -23.47 9.95 -11.84
C LEU A 213 -24.19 11.14 -12.48
N PRO A 214 -25.37 11.00 -13.11
CA PRO A 214 -26.05 12.13 -13.73
C PRO A 214 -26.41 13.21 -12.70
N LYS A 215 -26.85 12.79 -11.51
CA LYS A 215 -27.21 13.68 -10.41
C LYS A 215 -25.99 14.35 -9.78
N LEU A 216 -24.92 13.58 -9.56
CA LEU A 216 -23.65 14.12 -9.07
C LEU A 216 -23.07 15.16 -10.03
N ALA A 217 -23.18 14.92 -11.33
CA ALA A 217 -22.78 15.90 -12.34
C ALA A 217 -23.59 17.20 -12.23
N GLU A 218 -24.86 17.19 -11.80
CA GLU A 218 -25.62 18.43 -11.61
C GLU A 218 -25.23 19.21 -10.35
N VAL A 219 -24.68 18.52 -9.34
CA VAL A 219 -24.43 19.08 -8.00
C VAL A 219 -22.98 19.52 -7.81
N PHE A 220 -22.03 18.72 -8.30
CA PHE A 220 -20.61 18.93 -8.01
C PHE A 220 -19.97 19.89 -9.01
N GLY A 221 -19.09 20.77 -8.56
CA GLY A 221 -18.33 21.68 -9.44
C GLY A 221 -17.05 21.02 -9.99
N GLY A 222 -16.57 20.00 -9.28
CA GLY A 222 -15.57 19.07 -9.79
C GLY A 222 -15.73 17.67 -9.21
N LEU A 223 -15.57 16.67 -10.07
CA LEU A 223 -15.77 15.26 -9.72
C LEU A 223 -14.63 14.45 -10.31
N THR A 224 -14.00 13.60 -9.49
CA THR A 224 -13.19 12.47 -9.92
C THR A 224 -14.08 11.23 -9.95
N ILE A 225 -14.00 10.42 -10.99
CA ILE A 225 -14.85 9.23 -11.16
C ILE A 225 -13.98 8.00 -11.26
N SER A 226 -14.17 7.05 -10.34
CA SER A 226 -13.58 5.71 -10.40
C SER A 226 -14.67 4.69 -10.66
N LEU A 227 -14.52 3.97 -11.77
CA LEU A 227 -15.46 2.95 -12.22
C LEU A 227 -14.78 1.59 -12.25
N PRO A 228 -15.53 0.51 -11.98
CA PRO A 228 -14.95 -0.81 -11.88
C PRO A 228 -14.67 -1.38 -13.27
N ASN A 229 -13.57 -2.12 -13.41
CA ASN A 229 -13.21 -2.72 -14.69
C ASN A 229 -14.34 -3.59 -15.26
N SER A 230 -14.52 -3.52 -16.58
CA SER A 230 -15.57 -4.27 -17.28
C SER A 230 -15.03 -4.89 -18.57
N TYR A 231 -15.49 -6.10 -18.87
CA TYR A 231 -15.03 -6.94 -19.97
C TYR A 231 -16.22 -7.55 -20.72
N LEU A 232 -16.10 -7.72 -22.04
CA LEU A 232 -17.08 -8.49 -22.79
C LEU A 232 -16.88 -9.98 -22.54
N ARG A 233 -17.97 -10.70 -22.31
CA ARG A 233 -17.95 -12.17 -22.15
C ARG A 233 -17.29 -12.85 -23.35
N ALA A 234 -17.54 -12.34 -24.55
CA ALA A 234 -16.98 -12.85 -25.81
C ALA A 234 -15.45 -12.71 -25.91
N ASP A 235 -14.85 -11.75 -25.18
CA ASP A 235 -13.41 -11.48 -25.22
C ASP A 235 -12.64 -12.23 -24.12
N LEU A 236 -13.34 -12.75 -23.10
CA LEU A 236 -12.71 -13.50 -22.01
C LEU A 236 -12.34 -14.92 -22.45
N PRO A 237 -11.11 -15.38 -22.20
CA PRO A 237 -10.67 -16.71 -22.59
C PRO A 237 -11.32 -17.78 -21.71
N ASN A 238 -11.40 -19.00 -22.24
CA ASN A 238 -11.59 -20.18 -21.39
C ASN A 238 -10.26 -20.55 -20.71
N ALA A 239 -9.85 -19.74 -19.75
CA ALA A 239 -8.63 -19.89 -18.95
C ALA A 239 -8.92 -19.50 -17.50
N ASN A 240 -8.01 -19.81 -16.58
CA ASN A 240 -8.07 -19.38 -15.18
C ASN A 240 -7.56 -17.94 -15.02
N PHE A 241 -6.62 -17.54 -15.86
CA PHE A 241 -5.97 -16.24 -15.83
C PHE A 241 -6.03 -15.55 -17.18
N ALA A 242 -6.11 -14.22 -17.13
CA ALA A 242 -6.09 -13.40 -18.32
C ALA A 242 -5.43 -12.05 -18.03
N TYR A 243 -4.88 -11.45 -19.07
CA TYR A 243 -4.26 -10.14 -18.94
C TYR A 243 -5.08 -9.06 -19.66
N ALA A 244 -5.35 -7.93 -19.00
CA ALA A 244 -6.01 -6.77 -19.58
C ALA A 244 -5.06 -5.58 -19.65
N TYR A 245 -4.96 -4.95 -20.82
CA TYR A 245 -4.13 -3.75 -20.98
C TYR A 245 -4.91 -2.49 -20.61
N VAL A 246 -4.39 -1.70 -19.68
CA VAL A 246 -5.06 -0.52 -19.12
C VAL A 246 -4.26 0.74 -19.43
N SER A 247 -4.73 1.52 -20.39
CA SER A 247 -4.13 2.81 -20.69
C SER A 247 -4.58 3.85 -19.65
N GLN A 248 -3.75 4.11 -18.63
CA GLN A 248 -3.91 5.27 -17.74
C GLN A 248 -3.13 6.48 -18.28
N HIS A 249 -3.59 7.68 -17.93
CA HIS A 249 -3.22 8.97 -18.54
C HIS A 249 -1.70 9.28 -18.62
N PHE A 250 -0.85 8.57 -17.88
CA PHE A 250 0.61 8.71 -17.93
C PHE A 250 1.40 7.40 -17.73
N LEU A 251 0.72 6.27 -17.49
CA LEU A 251 1.34 4.96 -17.25
C LEU A 251 0.49 3.88 -17.91
N LEU A 252 1.15 2.98 -18.63
CA LEU A 252 0.52 1.80 -19.17
C LEU A 252 0.44 0.80 -18.02
N LYS A 253 -0.73 0.74 -17.39
CA LYS A 253 -1.06 -0.29 -16.42
C LYS A 253 -1.60 -1.48 -17.17
N ASN A 254 -1.52 -2.59 -16.49
CA ASN A 254 -1.53 -3.88 -17.04
C ASN A 254 -2.24 -4.61 -15.87
N ASP A 255 -3.40 -5.24 -16.08
CA ASP A 255 -4.22 -5.87 -15.05
C ASP A 255 -4.21 -7.39 -15.22
N LEU A 256 -4.00 -8.11 -14.11
CA LEU A 256 -4.10 -9.56 -14.06
C LEU A 256 -5.49 -9.95 -13.56
N LEU A 257 -6.21 -10.70 -14.38
CA LEU A 257 -7.51 -11.25 -14.05
C LEU A 257 -7.37 -12.71 -13.63
N ILE A 258 -8.17 -13.11 -12.66
CA ILE A 258 -8.29 -14.48 -12.16
C ILE A 258 -9.76 -14.88 -12.11
N ARG A 259 -10.05 -16.11 -12.54
CA ARG A 259 -11.38 -16.69 -12.46
C ARG A 259 -11.70 -17.07 -11.02
N LYS A 260 -12.97 -16.95 -10.62
CA LYS A 260 -13.43 -17.23 -9.26
C LYS A 260 -12.93 -18.57 -8.71
N GLU A 261 -13.09 -19.65 -9.46
CA GLU A 261 -12.67 -21.00 -9.05
C GLU A 261 -11.16 -21.11 -8.79
N ALA A 262 -10.33 -20.40 -9.57
CA ALA A 262 -8.89 -20.39 -9.38
C ALA A 262 -8.50 -19.54 -8.16
N ALA A 263 -9.18 -18.41 -7.95
CA ALA A 263 -8.98 -17.57 -6.78
C ALA A 263 -9.30 -18.31 -5.48
N GLU A 264 -10.43 -19.03 -5.43
CA GLU A 264 -10.83 -19.83 -4.28
C GLU A 264 -9.80 -20.91 -3.92
N LYS A 265 -9.19 -21.56 -4.93
CA LYS A 265 -8.10 -22.53 -4.72
C LYS A 265 -6.85 -21.87 -4.13
N LEU A 266 -6.43 -20.72 -4.65
CA LEU A 266 -5.25 -20.01 -4.15
C LEU A 266 -5.45 -19.44 -2.74
N ILE A 267 -6.68 -19.01 -2.41
CA ILE A 267 -7.06 -18.63 -1.05
C ILE A 267 -6.97 -19.83 -0.11
N ALA A 268 -7.50 -20.99 -0.52
CA ALA A 268 -7.40 -22.22 0.27
C ALA A 268 -5.95 -22.68 0.50
N CYS A 269 -5.03 -22.36 -0.41
CA CYS A 269 -3.59 -22.60 -0.24
C CYS A 269 -2.88 -21.55 0.63
N GLY A 270 -3.56 -20.48 1.08
CA GLY A 270 -2.97 -19.41 1.88
C GLY A 270 -2.00 -18.50 1.12
N VAL A 271 -2.04 -18.48 -0.22
CA VAL A 271 -1.16 -17.65 -1.06
C VAL A 271 -1.85 -16.43 -1.67
N LEU A 272 -3.15 -16.29 -1.40
CA LEU A 272 -4.00 -15.19 -1.88
C LEU A 272 -5.03 -14.84 -0.80
N HIS A 273 -5.30 -13.56 -0.60
CA HIS A 273 -6.34 -13.08 0.31
C HIS A 273 -7.50 -12.40 -0.45
N GLU A 274 -8.69 -12.39 0.14
CA GLU A 274 -9.89 -11.81 -0.50
C GLU A 274 -9.78 -10.29 -0.73
N ASP A 275 -9.08 -9.58 0.15
CA ASP A 275 -8.81 -8.14 0.03
C ASP A 275 -7.87 -7.81 -1.14
N GLN A 276 -7.13 -8.80 -1.65
CA GLN A 276 -6.32 -8.72 -2.87
C GLN A 276 -7.16 -8.95 -4.15
N LEU A 277 -8.46 -9.21 -4.02
CA LEU A 277 -9.38 -9.36 -5.14
C LEU A 277 -10.25 -8.12 -5.32
N GLU A 278 -10.43 -7.70 -6.56
CA GLU A 278 -11.42 -6.69 -6.94
C GLU A 278 -12.38 -7.28 -7.98
N PRO A 279 -13.70 -7.27 -7.73
CA PRO A 279 -14.67 -7.82 -8.67
C PRO A 279 -14.72 -7.04 -9.97
N VAL A 280 -14.77 -7.75 -11.10
CA VAL A 280 -14.94 -7.13 -12.43
C VAL A 280 -16.30 -7.44 -13.02
N CYS A 281 -16.77 -6.57 -13.93
CA CYS A 281 -17.95 -6.89 -14.73
C CYS A 281 -17.58 -7.84 -15.86
N VAL A 282 -18.45 -8.81 -16.07
CA VAL A 282 -18.56 -9.50 -17.35
C VAL A 282 -19.92 -9.17 -17.95
N CYS A 283 -19.94 -8.62 -19.16
CA CYS A 283 -21.17 -8.24 -19.85
C CYS A 283 -21.24 -8.85 -21.25
N ASP A 284 -22.44 -9.19 -21.72
CA ASP A 284 -22.61 -9.81 -23.04
C ASP A 284 -22.58 -8.77 -24.18
N THR A 285 -22.88 -7.50 -23.87
CA THR A 285 -22.87 -6.39 -24.82
C THR A 285 -22.06 -5.22 -24.27
N PRO A 286 -21.47 -4.37 -25.15
CA PRO A 286 -20.78 -3.16 -24.72
C PRO A 286 -21.71 -2.23 -23.96
N ILE A 287 -21.26 -1.76 -22.79
CA ILE A 287 -22.03 -0.81 -21.98
C ILE A 287 -22.01 0.57 -22.65
N SER A 288 -23.18 1.18 -22.81
CA SER A 288 -23.29 2.51 -23.42
C SER A 288 -22.46 3.55 -22.66
N GLY A 289 -21.65 4.33 -23.38
CA GLY A 289 -20.77 5.34 -22.79
C GLY A 289 -19.38 4.81 -22.40
N TYR A 290 -19.14 3.50 -22.48
CA TYR A 290 -17.82 2.90 -22.27
C TYR A 290 -17.01 2.96 -23.57
N THR A 291 -15.68 3.06 -23.48
CA THR A 291 -14.79 3.07 -24.65
C THR A 291 -13.88 1.86 -24.61
N VAL A 292 -14.04 0.96 -25.59
CA VAL A 292 -13.12 -0.18 -25.78
C VAL A 292 -11.78 0.35 -26.24
N LYS A 293 -10.69 0.02 -25.52
CA LYS A 293 -9.34 0.34 -25.96
C LYS A 293 -8.67 -0.91 -26.52
N LYS A 294 -8.41 -0.88 -27.83
CA LYS A 294 -7.55 -1.87 -28.49
C LYS A 294 -6.11 -1.40 -28.41
N THR A 295 -5.24 -2.22 -27.85
CA THR A 295 -3.81 -1.92 -27.75
C THR A 295 -3.01 -2.90 -28.57
N ALA A 296 -2.01 -2.39 -29.29
CA ALA A 296 -1.10 -3.21 -30.07
C ALA A 296 -0.39 -4.22 -29.16
N GLU A 297 -0.29 -5.46 -29.64
CA GLU A 297 0.34 -6.53 -28.89
C GLU A 297 1.84 -6.25 -28.73
N LYS A 298 2.28 -6.02 -27.49
CA LYS A 298 3.71 -6.07 -27.17
C LYS A 298 4.13 -7.53 -27.04
N PRO A 299 5.25 -7.96 -27.66
CA PRO A 299 5.69 -9.34 -27.60
C PRO A 299 6.04 -9.73 -26.16
N PHE A 300 5.59 -10.90 -25.75
CA PHE A 300 6.07 -11.54 -24.52
C PHE A 300 7.52 -12.03 -24.71
N PRO A 301 8.27 -12.26 -23.61
CA PRO A 301 9.54 -12.98 -23.68
C PRO A 301 9.36 -14.33 -24.38
N THR A 302 10.36 -14.74 -25.14
CA THR A 302 10.35 -16.04 -25.82
C THR A 302 10.48 -17.17 -24.79
N ASP A 303 9.99 -18.37 -25.15
CA ASP A 303 10.11 -19.55 -24.29
C ASP A 303 11.56 -19.88 -23.94
N ALA A 304 12.49 -19.62 -24.87
CA ALA A 304 13.93 -19.77 -24.61
C ALA A 304 14.41 -18.82 -23.49
N ALA A 305 13.99 -17.56 -23.51
CA ALA A 305 14.34 -16.59 -22.48
C ALA A 305 13.71 -16.92 -21.12
N LEU A 306 12.48 -17.43 -21.11
CA LEU A 306 11.83 -17.89 -19.88
C LEU A 306 12.55 -19.13 -19.31
N ALA A 307 12.89 -20.09 -20.16
CA ALA A 307 13.62 -21.29 -19.75
C ALA A 307 15.00 -20.96 -19.18
N GLU A 308 15.73 -20.02 -19.80
CA GLU A 308 17.00 -19.51 -19.28
C GLU A 308 16.82 -18.94 -17.87
N ARG A 309 15.84 -18.06 -17.67
CA ARG A 309 15.56 -17.46 -16.34
C ARG A 309 15.18 -18.49 -15.29
N MET A 310 14.37 -19.48 -15.65
CA MET A 310 14.00 -20.55 -14.73
C MET A 310 15.18 -21.47 -14.40
N ASN A 311 16.10 -21.68 -15.34
CA ASN A 311 17.34 -22.42 -15.07
C ASN A 311 18.26 -21.64 -14.13
N GLU A 312 18.37 -20.31 -14.30
CA GLU A 312 19.10 -19.46 -13.36
C GLU A 312 18.49 -19.53 -11.96
N TYR A 313 17.16 -19.46 -11.85
CA TYR A 313 16.46 -19.59 -10.57
C TYR A 313 16.77 -20.93 -9.89
N LYS A 314 16.68 -22.04 -10.63
CA LYS A 314 17.04 -23.38 -10.13
C LYS A 314 18.48 -23.44 -9.62
N ALA A 315 19.42 -22.83 -10.35
CA ALA A 315 20.82 -22.74 -9.95
C ALA A 315 21.05 -21.79 -8.76
N TYR A 316 20.19 -20.80 -8.56
CA TYR A 316 20.21 -19.90 -7.42
C TYR A 316 19.74 -20.64 -6.16
N ILE A 317 18.57 -21.28 -6.18
CA ILE A 317 18.02 -21.98 -5.01
C ILE A 317 18.80 -23.25 -4.63
N SER A 318 19.63 -23.77 -5.53
CA SER A 318 20.54 -24.88 -5.22
C SER A 318 21.77 -24.46 -4.41
N LYS A 319 22.00 -23.16 -4.24
CA LYS A 319 23.11 -22.62 -3.42
C LYS A 319 22.61 -22.34 -2.01
N ASP A 320 23.48 -22.53 -1.02
CA ASP A 320 23.21 -22.09 0.33
C ASP A 320 23.31 -20.56 0.41
N HIS A 321 22.24 -19.92 0.89
CA HIS A 321 22.18 -18.48 1.07
C HIS A 321 22.01 -18.19 2.56
N PRO A 322 22.99 -17.54 3.21
CA PRO A 322 22.87 -17.26 4.63
C PRO A 322 21.68 -16.33 4.90
N PRO A 323 20.97 -16.49 6.03
CA PRO A 323 19.96 -15.53 6.44
C PRO A 323 20.61 -14.15 6.59
N ARG A 324 19.89 -13.10 6.18
CA ARG A 324 20.38 -11.74 6.35
C ARG A 324 20.43 -11.40 7.84
N LYS A 325 21.63 -11.28 8.40
CA LYS A 325 21.82 -10.74 9.73
C LYS A 325 22.14 -9.26 9.60
N ILE A 326 21.25 -8.41 10.11
CA ILE A 326 21.53 -6.99 10.27
C ILE A 326 22.71 -6.88 11.22
N SER A 327 23.80 -6.25 10.75
CA SER A 327 24.99 -6.12 11.56
C SER A 327 24.86 -4.94 12.53
N GLU A 328 25.43 -5.08 13.72
CA GLU A 328 25.53 -3.98 14.70
C GLU A 328 26.17 -2.73 14.07
N LYS A 329 27.16 -2.91 13.18
CA LYS A 329 27.81 -1.82 12.45
C LYS A 329 26.83 -1.03 11.58
N GLU A 330 25.88 -1.70 10.92
CA GLU A 330 24.83 -1.05 10.12
C GLU A 330 23.86 -0.28 11.02
N ALA A 331 23.39 -0.89 12.11
CA ALA A 331 22.49 -0.25 13.06
C ALA A 331 23.12 1.01 13.69
N VAL A 332 24.38 0.91 14.16
CA VAL A 332 25.14 2.04 14.72
C VAL A 332 25.38 3.14 13.68
N LYS A 333 25.59 2.78 12.40
CA LYS A 333 25.74 3.77 11.31
C LYS A 333 24.44 4.53 11.08
N LEU A 334 23.30 3.84 11.07
CA LEU A 334 21.98 4.47 10.94
C LEU A 334 21.69 5.38 12.13
N LEU A 335 21.95 4.94 13.36
CA LEU A 335 21.75 5.74 14.57
C LEU A 335 22.56 7.05 14.54
N LYS A 336 23.81 7.00 14.05
CA LYS A 336 24.62 8.22 13.86
C LYS A 336 24.01 9.17 12.84
N LEU A 337 23.45 8.65 11.76
CA LEU A 337 22.79 9.46 10.74
C LEU A 337 21.55 10.14 11.31
N VAL A 338 20.65 9.36 11.92
CA VAL A 338 19.41 9.86 12.52
C VAL A 338 19.68 10.92 13.58
N LYS A 339 20.65 10.67 14.47
CA LYS A 339 21.08 11.67 15.47
C LYS A 339 21.65 12.94 14.85
N THR A 340 22.28 12.86 13.67
CA THR A 340 22.80 14.06 12.99
C THR A 340 21.65 14.90 12.43
N GLU A 341 20.58 14.25 11.98
CA GLU A 341 19.39 14.90 11.41
C GLU A 341 18.45 15.47 12.48
N ARG A 342 18.34 14.80 13.64
CA ARG A 342 17.45 15.16 14.76
C ARG A 342 18.22 15.23 16.08
N ALA A 343 19.20 16.12 16.17
CA ALA A 343 20.13 16.14 17.30
C ALA A 343 19.46 16.44 18.65
N GLU A 344 18.35 17.18 18.63
CA GLU A 344 17.52 17.54 19.78
C GLU A 344 16.86 16.33 20.47
N ASP A 345 16.61 15.25 19.72
CA ASP A 345 15.90 14.06 20.21
C ASP A 345 16.83 13.10 20.98
N PHE A 346 18.15 13.36 20.97
CA PHE A 346 19.15 12.46 21.53
C PHE A 346 20.06 13.12 22.56
N GLU A 347 20.28 12.41 23.66
CA GLU A 347 21.30 12.81 24.62
C GLU A 347 22.72 12.62 24.10
N LYS A 348 23.66 13.25 24.82
CA LYS A 348 25.09 13.08 24.58
C LYS A 348 25.48 11.61 24.77
N PRO A 349 26.49 11.11 24.03
CA PRO A 349 26.96 9.74 24.19
C PRO A 349 27.37 9.43 25.64
N LEU A 350 27.10 8.20 26.10
CA LEU A 350 27.50 7.76 27.44
C LEU A 350 29.03 7.78 27.55
N PRO A 351 29.66 8.43 28.54
CA PRO A 351 31.12 8.54 28.62
C PRO A 351 31.83 7.19 28.64
N LYS A 352 33.05 7.12 28.08
CA LYS A 352 33.82 5.86 27.99
C LYS A 352 33.92 5.12 29.33
N LYS A 353 34.25 5.84 30.41
CA LYS A 353 34.35 5.26 31.76
C LYS A 353 33.06 4.53 32.19
N ARG A 354 31.89 5.15 31.96
CA ARG A 354 30.59 4.54 32.26
C ARG A 354 30.28 3.36 31.34
N ARG A 355 30.70 3.39 30.07
CA ARG A 355 30.55 2.24 29.16
C ARG A 355 31.44 1.07 29.54
N ASP A 356 32.66 1.34 30.00
CA ASP A 356 33.60 0.31 30.44
C ASP A 356 33.06 -0.45 31.67
N GLU A 357 32.28 0.22 32.53
CA GLU A 357 31.58 -0.39 33.67
C GLU A 357 30.47 -1.38 33.24
N LEU A 358 29.98 -1.31 32.00
CA LEU A 358 28.90 -2.18 31.50
C LEU A 358 29.41 -3.49 30.88
N ILE A 359 30.71 -3.62 30.59
CA ILE A 359 31.29 -4.74 29.82
C ILE A 359 30.97 -6.11 30.45
N TYR A 360 30.88 -6.17 31.78
CA TYR A 360 30.62 -7.40 32.54
C TYR A 360 29.20 -7.46 33.09
N THR A 361 28.27 -6.73 32.48
CA THR A 361 26.86 -6.68 32.87
C THR A 361 25.98 -7.14 31.72
N GLU A 362 24.72 -7.43 32.00
CA GLU A 362 23.70 -7.73 31.00
C GLU A 362 23.49 -6.60 29.97
N PHE A 363 23.88 -5.36 30.30
CA PHE A 363 23.84 -4.20 29.41
C PHE A 363 25.03 -4.12 28.43
N ALA A 364 25.99 -5.04 28.49
CA ALA A 364 27.15 -5.05 27.59
C ALA A 364 26.77 -4.96 26.09
N PRO A 365 25.72 -5.64 25.60
CA PRO A 365 25.29 -5.55 24.20
C PRO A 365 24.80 -4.15 23.77
N LEU A 366 24.47 -3.26 24.71
CA LEU A 366 24.01 -1.90 24.41
C LEU A 366 25.14 -0.87 24.28
N ILE A 367 26.36 -1.21 24.71
CA ILE A 367 27.53 -0.32 24.67
C ILE A 367 27.73 0.35 23.29
N PRO A 368 27.60 -0.34 22.14
CA PRO A 368 27.77 0.26 20.83
C PRO A 368 26.78 1.38 20.53
N TYR A 369 25.53 1.25 20.99
CA TYR A 369 24.48 2.26 20.83
C TYR A 369 24.68 3.41 21.82
N TYR A 370 25.00 3.09 23.08
CA TYR A 370 25.37 4.09 24.10
C TYR A 370 26.62 4.90 23.75
N SER A 371 27.45 4.38 22.83
CA SER A 371 28.60 5.12 22.28
C SER A 371 28.19 6.24 21.32
N VAL A 372 26.95 6.25 20.84
CA VAL A 372 26.36 7.25 19.94
C VAL A 372 25.47 8.23 20.70
N CYS A 373 24.59 7.76 21.59
CA CYS A 373 23.71 8.58 22.44
C CYS A 373 23.47 7.90 23.78
N GLY A 374 23.36 8.65 24.88
CA GLY A 374 23.10 8.11 26.22
C GLY A 374 21.65 7.65 26.43
N SER A 375 20.72 8.30 25.73
CA SER A 375 19.29 8.02 25.64
C SER A 375 18.74 8.81 24.43
N GLY A 376 17.47 8.60 24.07
CA GLY A 376 16.80 9.43 23.06
C GLY A 376 15.71 8.72 22.26
N TYR A 377 14.95 9.49 21.50
CA TYR A 377 13.85 8.97 20.69
C TYR A 377 14.36 8.42 19.36
N LEU A 378 14.20 7.10 19.16
CA LEU A 378 14.50 6.43 17.89
C LEU A 378 13.44 6.80 16.83
N CYS A 379 12.19 6.87 17.25
CA CYS A 379 11.05 7.45 16.54
C CYS A 379 10.03 8.01 17.56
N ASP A 380 8.84 8.40 17.11
CA ASP A 380 7.78 8.92 17.97
C ASP A 380 7.28 7.87 19.00
N GLU A 381 7.46 6.58 18.70
CA GLU A 381 7.00 5.47 19.54
C GLU A 381 8.09 4.92 20.47
N TYR A 382 9.35 4.90 20.04
CA TYR A 382 10.43 4.18 20.74
C TYR A 382 11.48 5.12 21.32
N ARG A 383 11.65 5.10 22.66
CA ARG A 383 12.70 5.83 23.38
C ARG A 383 13.76 4.89 23.96
N LEU A 384 15.01 5.05 23.53
CA LEU A 384 16.16 4.42 24.18
C LEU A 384 16.31 4.93 25.61
N LEU A 385 16.22 4.01 26.57
CA LEU A 385 16.36 4.30 28.00
C LEU A 385 17.79 4.75 28.34
N ASP A 386 17.92 5.73 29.25
CA ASP A 386 19.21 5.95 29.91
C ASP A 386 19.60 4.69 30.69
N ILE A 387 20.90 4.47 30.85
CA ILE A 387 21.42 3.29 31.54
C ILE A 387 20.92 3.15 32.99
N SER A 388 20.55 4.25 33.64
CA SER A 388 20.04 4.24 35.01
C SER A 388 18.59 3.76 35.03
N GLU A 389 17.77 4.26 34.10
CA GLU A 389 16.37 3.82 33.88
C GLU A 389 16.33 2.35 33.46
N ALA A 390 17.19 1.95 32.52
CA ALA A 390 17.28 0.58 32.04
C ALA A 390 17.60 -0.41 33.18
N LYS A 391 18.43 -0.02 34.15
CA LYS A 391 18.74 -0.82 35.34
C LYS A 391 17.55 -0.95 36.29
N GLU A 392 16.84 0.14 36.51
CA GLU A 392 15.65 0.17 37.37
C GLU A 392 14.54 -0.71 36.79
N GLU A 393 14.24 -0.56 35.50
CA GLU A 393 13.22 -1.37 34.82
C GLU A 393 13.62 -2.84 34.72
N THR A 394 14.89 -3.14 34.44
CA THR A 394 15.37 -4.54 34.44
C THR A 394 15.21 -5.18 35.82
N ALA A 395 15.50 -4.45 36.90
CA ALA A 395 15.30 -4.96 38.26
C ALA A 395 13.81 -5.22 38.55
N ARG A 396 12.93 -4.27 38.16
CA ARG A 396 11.47 -4.39 38.32
C ARG A 396 10.91 -5.61 37.57
N LEU A 397 11.33 -5.82 36.32
CA LEU A 397 10.89 -6.95 35.51
C LEU A 397 11.35 -8.30 36.08
N ASN A 398 12.57 -8.36 36.59
CA ASN A 398 13.08 -9.55 37.27
C ASN A 398 12.27 -9.88 38.54
N GLU A 399 11.81 -8.87 39.30
CA GLU A 399 10.91 -9.09 40.45
C GLU A 399 9.55 -9.66 40.04
N LEU A 400 9.09 -9.35 38.83
CA LEU A 400 7.87 -9.89 38.22
C LEU A 400 8.07 -11.26 37.54
N GLY A 401 9.30 -11.81 37.58
CA GLY A 401 9.64 -13.09 36.96
C GLY A 401 9.82 -13.05 35.44
N ILE A 402 9.99 -11.85 34.87
CA ILE A 402 10.22 -11.65 33.44
C ILE A 402 11.72 -11.54 33.21
N GLU A 403 12.32 -12.55 32.58
CA GLU A 403 13.75 -12.56 32.27
C GLU A 403 14.08 -11.71 31.04
N GLY A 404 14.85 -10.64 31.23
CA GLY A 404 15.38 -9.83 30.14
C GLY A 404 15.91 -8.48 30.60
N THR A 405 16.77 -7.88 29.79
CA THR A 405 17.33 -6.55 30.03
C THR A 405 16.48 -5.49 29.33
N ALA A 406 15.95 -4.51 30.06
CA ALA A 406 15.18 -3.41 29.49
C ALA A 406 16.07 -2.53 28.58
N VAL A 407 15.56 -2.20 27.39
CA VAL A 407 16.31 -1.46 26.36
C VAL A 407 15.60 -0.18 25.95
N VAL A 408 14.33 -0.29 25.59
CA VAL A 408 13.53 0.81 25.04
C VAL A 408 12.18 0.86 25.74
N GLU A 409 11.72 2.07 26.00
CA GLU A 409 10.35 2.39 26.37
C GLU A 409 9.53 2.68 25.10
N CYS A 410 8.34 2.10 25.02
CA CYS A 410 7.36 2.31 23.96
C CYS A 410 6.14 3.07 24.53
N GLY A 411 5.34 3.70 23.66
CA GLY A 411 4.09 4.37 24.02
C GLY A 411 3.21 3.51 24.93
N ASP A 412 2.49 4.15 25.86
CA ASP A 412 1.65 3.50 26.88
C ASP A 412 2.40 2.50 27.77
N THR A 413 3.65 2.81 28.15
CA THR A 413 4.49 2.10 29.15
C THR A 413 4.97 0.70 28.77
N ASP A 414 4.73 0.27 27.54
CA ASP A 414 5.26 -0.97 26.96
C ASP A 414 6.79 -0.98 26.91
N MET A 415 7.37 -2.17 27.05
CA MET A 415 8.84 -2.31 27.16
C MET A 415 9.41 -3.22 26.10
N VAL A 416 10.56 -2.82 25.55
CA VAL A 416 11.38 -3.67 24.68
C VAL A 416 12.55 -4.22 25.48
N LEU A 417 12.65 -5.54 25.52
CA LEU A 417 13.61 -6.29 26.31
C LEU A 417 14.60 -7.05 25.42
N LEU A 418 15.86 -7.08 25.82
CA LEU A 418 16.84 -8.02 25.33
C LEU A 418 16.79 -9.29 26.19
N THR A 419 16.36 -10.38 25.60
CA THR A 419 16.30 -11.69 26.27
C THR A 419 17.71 -12.31 26.41
N PRO A 420 17.92 -13.25 27.36
CA PRO A 420 19.21 -13.91 27.55
C PRO A 420 19.76 -14.66 26.33
N ASN A 421 18.89 -15.06 25.39
CA ASN A 421 19.28 -15.75 24.16
C ASN A 421 19.68 -14.80 23.02
N GLY A 422 19.66 -13.49 23.26
CA GLY A 422 20.04 -12.45 22.30
C GLY A 422 18.92 -11.96 21.38
N LYS A 423 17.69 -12.51 21.51
CA LYS A 423 16.49 -11.95 20.86
C LYS A 423 15.98 -10.73 21.59
N VAL A 424 15.30 -9.87 20.86
CA VAL A 424 14.62 -8.69 21.39
C VAL A 424 13.12 -8.93 21.32
N VAL A 425 12.39 -8.60 22.37
CA VAL A 425 10.93 -8.75 22.44
C VAL A 425 10.31 -7.47 22.96
N GLN A 426 9.11 -7.14 22.48
CA GLN A 426 8.27 -6.11 23.08
C GLN A 426 7.22 -6.81 23.94
N ILE A 427 7.01 -6.30 25.14
CA ILE A 427 5.99 -6.76 26.09
C ILE A 427 5.03 -5.63 26.42
N GLU A 428 3.76 -5.99 26.66
CA GLU A 428 2.77 -5.05 27.19
C GLU A 428 3.08 -4.69 28.65
N HIS A 429 2.76 -3.46 29.06
CA HIS A 429 3.00 -3.03 30.44
C HIS A 429 2.15 -3.79 31.48
N ASP A 430 0.86 -3.95 31.18
CA ASP A 430 -0.15 -4.43 32.13
C ASP A 430 -0.18 -5.96 32.23
N GLU A 431 0.01 -6.65 31.10
CA GLU A 431 0.11 -8.10 31.00
C GLU A 431 1.35 -8.44 30.17
N PRO A 432 2.38 -9.13 30.69
CA PRO A 432 3.65 -9.34 29.97
C PRO A 432 3.55 -10.38 28.85
N GLU A 433 2.61 -10.19 27.94
CA GLU A 433 2.49 -10.90 26.67
C GLU A 433 3.45 -10.31 25.65
N ILE A 434 4.03 -11.18 24.82
CA ILE A 434 4.95 -10.76 23.77
C ILE A 434 4.12 -10.24 22.59
N ILE A 435 4.21 -8.95 22.31
CA ILE A 435 3.50 -8.28 21.21
C ILE A 435 4.33 -8.38 19.92
N ASN A 436 5.63 -8.14 20.02
CA ASN A 436 6.56 -8.17 18.89
C ASN A 436 7.89 -8.85 19.24
N SER A 437 8.62 -9.32 18.23
CA SER A 437 9.96 -9.88 18.42
C SER A 437 10.90 -9.63 17.24
N TRP A 438 12.19 -9.50 17.55
CA TRP A 438 13.28 -9.33 16.59
C TRP A 438 14.44 -10.27 16.94
N ASP A 439 15.15 -10.72 15.91
CA ASP A 439 16.25 -11.69 16.07
C ASP A 439 17.52 -11.11 16.74
N SER A 440 17.64 -9.79 16.84
CA SER A 440 18.78 -9.13 17.48
C SER A 440 18.51 -7.65 17.80
N LEU A 441 19.31 -7.05 18.69
CA LEU A 441 19.35 -5.60 18.92
C LEU A 441 19.57 -4.81 17.63
N ALA A 442 20.47 -5.26 16.76
CA ALA A 442 20.75 -4.57 15.51
C ALA A 442 19.53 -4.52 14.60
N ALA A 443 18.76 -5.62 14.53
CA ALA A 443 17.52 -5.67 13.78
C ALA A 443 16.45 -4.73 14.36
N PHE A 444 16.28 -4.75 15.69
CA PHE A 444 15.34 -3.86 16.38
C PHE A 444 15.69 -2.38 16.17
N PHE A 445 16.95 -1.96 16.40
CA PHE A 445 17.36 -0.57 16.20
C PHE A 445 17.15 -0.09 14.76
N VAL A 446 17.43 -0.95 13.77
CA VAL A 446 17.18 -0.63 12.37
C VAL A 446 15.68 -0.50 12.08
N TYR A 447 14.83 -1.28 12.73
CA TYR A 447 13.37 -1.16 12.64
C TYR A 447 12.89 0.15 13.28
N ALA A 448 13.23 0.41 14.54
CA ALA A 448 12.73 1.54 15.33
C ALA A 448 13.16 2.94 14.82
N MET A 449 14.15 3.02 13.94
CA MET A 449 14.66 4.28 13.38
C MET A 449 14.19 4.56 11.95
N LYS A 450 13.41 3.65 11.37
CA LYS A 450 12.81 3.79 10.04
C LYS A 450 11.34 4.10 10.21
#